data_AF-A0A7D5T499-F1
#
_entry.id   AF-A0A7D5T499-F1
#
_cell.length_a   1.000
_cell.length_b   1.000
_cell.length_c   1.000
_cell.angle_alpha   90.00
_cell.angle_beta   90.00
_cell.angle_gamma   90.00
#
_symmetry.space_group_name_H-M   'P 1'
#
loop_
_entity.id
_entity.type
_entity.pdbx_description
1 polymer ?
#
loop_
_entity_poly.entity_id
_entity_poly.type
_entity_poly.pdbx_seq_one_letter_code
_entity_poly.pdbx_strand_id
1 'polypeptide(L)'
;MTLTRRSVLRAIGAAVPLAVAGCETPDSPEPDADAAPSPAPTDTPRVSRTPGTASRTTASPSSTPDRDAEDVLPEPGSGWTLTETRTMAARMLGAETGVVGEYERPDGTRFRAVVLKRFPRHDPTRKAERWACIGWDVAVADEDFAFAAGTGTEQRDYTPETPPYMDRTAIPGSADRSRDLLARSPLLSAERIDANEVTCES
;
A
#
# COMPACT_ATOMS: atom_id res chain seq x y z
N MET A 1 -34.19 33.99 -39.57
CA MET A 1 -35.61 33.54 -39.48
C MET A 1 -35.62 32.10 -38.97
N THR A 2 -36.17 31.94 -37.77
CA THR A 2 -36.75 30.77 -37.07
C THR A 2 -36.75 29.37 -37.71
N LEU A 3 -36.32 28.37 -36.94
CA LEU A 3 -37.22 27.27 -36.51
C LEU A 3 -36.76 26.61 -35.19
N THR A 4 -37.61 26.78 -34.18
CA THR A 4 -37.61 26.22 -32.83
C THR A 4 -38.20 24.80 -32.81
N ARG A 5 -37.75 23.90 -31.92
CA ARG A 5 -38.51 22.78 -31.29
C ARG A 5 -37.58 22.05 -30.29
N ARG A 6 -37.64 22.31 -28.98
CA ARG A 6 -38.50 21.73 -27.90
C ARG A 6 -38.32 20.22 -27.64
N SER A 7 -37.66 19.95 -26.50
CA SER A 7 -37.90 18.98 -25.40
C SER A 7 -38.46 17.57 -25.64
N VAL A 8 -37.85 16.54 -25.03
CA VAL A 8 -38.53 15.52 -24.19
C VAL A 8 -37.56 14.94 -23.15
N LEU A 9 -37.85 15.13 -21.86
CA LEU A 9 -37.34 14.33 -20.74
C LEU A 9 -38.11 13.00 -20.68
N ARG A 10 -37.42 11.88 -20.46
CA ARG A 10 -38.05 10.63 -19.98
C ARG A 10 -37.29 10.11 -18.77
N ALA A 11 -37.82 10.43 -17.60
CA ALA A 11 -37.62 9.66 -16.39
C ALA A 11 -38.53 8.43 -16.47
N ILE A 12 -37.97 7.25 -16.25
CA ILE A 12 -38.73 6.04 -15.90
C ILE A 12 -38.07 5.47 -14.66
N GLY A 13 -38.77 5.57 -13.54
CA GLY A 13 -38.45 4.83 -12.33
C GLY A 13 -39.03 3.42 -12.40
N ALA A 14 -38.43 2.50 -11.64
CA ALA A 14 -39.11 1.32 -11.11
C ALA A 14 -38.44 0.95 -9.79
N ALA A 15 -39.21 1.04 -8.72
CA ALA A 15 -38.88 0.53 -7.39
C ALA A 15 -38.96 -1.00 -7.40
N VAL A 16 -38.00 -1.66 -6.76
CA VAL A 16 -38.05 -3.11 -6.49
C VAL A 16 -38.37 -3.31 -5.00
N PRO A 17 -39.52 -3.92 -4.65
CA PRO A 17 -39.75 -4.42 -3.30
C PRO A 17 -39.15 -5.83 -3.17
N LEU A 18 -38.34 -6.06 -2.13
CA LEU A 18 -37.93 -7.39 -1.68
C LEU A 18 -38.67 -7.70 -0.38
N ALA A 19 -39.52 -8.71 -0.41
CA ALA A 19 -40.09 -9.36 0.77
C ALA A 19 -40.39 -10.84 0.45
N VAL A 20 -40.56 -11.63 1.52
CA VAL A 20 -40.80 -13.09 1.67
C VAL A 20 -39.55 -13.96 1.47
N ALA A 21 -39.16 -14.92 2.32
CA ALA A 21 -39.68 -15.61 3.52
C ALA A 21 -38.43 -16.15 4.29
N GLY A 22 -38.36 -16.40 5.60
CA GLY A 22 -39.40 -16.85 6.52
C GLY A 22 -39.55 -18.39 6.51
N CYS A 23 -38.54 -19.14 6.96
CA CYS A 23 -38.70 -20.56 7.33
C CYS A 23 -38.20 -20.79 8.76
N GLU A 24 -39.15 -21.06 9.64
CA GLU A 24 -38.97 -21.42 11.04
C GLU A 24 -39.45 -22.88 11.23
N THR A 25 -38.66 -23.65 12.00
CA THR A 25 -39.01 -24.79 12.91
C THR A 25 -39.55 -26.13 12.33
N PRO A 26 -39.59 -27.25 13.11
CA PRO A 26 -38.85 -27.70 14.31
C PRO A 26 -38.35 -29.17 14.23
N ASP A 27 -37.89 -29.71 15.37
CA ASP A 27 -37.94 -31.10 15.88
C ASP A 27 -36.62 -31.88 16.08
N SER A 28 -36.37 -32.14 17.38
CA SER A 28 -35.37 -33.06 17.95
C SER A 28 -35.83 -34.52 17.79
N PRO A 29 -34.95 -35.50 18.04
CA PRO A 29 -34.95 -36.11 19.37
C PRO A 29 -33.55 -36.48 19.91
N GLU A 30 -33.37 -36.31 21.22
CA GLU A 30 -32.37 -37.06 22.01
C GLU A 30 -32.77 -38.55 22.09
N PRO A 31 -31.83 -39.46 22.39
CA PRO A 31 -31.84 -40.01 23.74
C PRO A 31 -30.46 -40.26 24.39
N ASP A 32 -30.46 -39.97 25.69
CA ASP A 32 -29.85 -40.66 26.83
C ASP A 32 -28.31 -40.79 26.96
N ALA A 33 -27.78 -39.91 27.82
CA ALA A 33 -27.16 -40.24 29.11
C ALA A 33 -26.31 -41.52 29.21
N ASP A 34 -24.99 -41.36 29.37
CA ASP A 34 -24.34 -41.71 30.64
C ASP A 34 -22.90 -41.17 30.75
N ALA A 35 -22.43 -41.01 31.99
CA ALA A 35 -21.06 -40.79 32.46
C ALA A 35 -20.50 -39.35 32.59
N ALA A 36 -20.63 -38.83 33.81
CA ALA A 36 -19.56 -38.14 34.55
C ALA A 36 -19.65 -38.60 36.04
N PRO A 37 -18.67 -38.37 36.96
CA PRO A 37 -17.48 -37.50 36.87
C PRO A 37 -16.16 -37.98 37.60
N SER A 38 -15.12 -37.12 37.53
CA SER A 38 -13.98 -36.90 38.49
C SER A 38 -12.59 -37.53 38.19
N PRO A 39 -11.46 -37.01 38.76
CA PRO A 39 -10.99 -35.62 38.99
C PRO A 39 -9.51 -35.37 38.52
N ALA A 40 -9.01 -34.12 38.71
CA ALA A 40 -7.69 -33.52 38.33
C ALA A 40 -6.43 -34.08 39.06
N PRO A 41 -5.18 -33.51 39.04
CA PRO A 41 -4.54 -32.40 38.27
C PRO A 41 -3.06 -32.66 37.80
N THR A 42 -2.39 -31.64 37.23
CA THR A 42 -0.95 -31.24 37.41
C THR A 42 -0.11 -30.99 36.14
N ASP A 43 0.08 -29.69 35.88
CA ASP A 43 1.26 -28.92 35.46
C ASP A 43 2.59 -29.56 34.99
N THR A 44 3.06 -28.96 33.88
CA THR A 44 4.45 -28.74 33.39
C THR A 44 5.37 -29.92 33.01
N PRO A 45 5.96 -29.86 31.80
CA PRO A 45 7.29 -30.40 31.56
C PRO A 45 8.31 -29.29 31.24
N ARG A 46 9.17 -29.04 32.24
CA ARG A 46 10.63 -29.16 32.15
C ARG A 46 11.36 -28.39 31.05
N VAL A 47 11.98 -27.28 31.47
CA VAL A 47 13.12 -26.61 30.83
C VAL A 47 14.22 -27.63 30.49
N SER A 48 14.45 -27.87 29.20
CA SER A 48 15.67 -28.50 28.70
C SER A 48 16.61 -27.39 28.23
N ARG A 49 17.64 -27.15 29.03
CA ARG A 49 18.67 -26.13 28.83
C ARG A 49 19.76 -26.74 27.94
N THR A 50 19.70 -26.49 26.64
CA THR A 50 20.80 -26.76 25.69
C THR A 50 21.57 -25.45 25.50
N PRO A 51 22.91 -25.40 25.58
CA PRO A 51 23.67 -24.20 25.27
C PRO A 51 23.68 -24.02 23.75
N GLY A 52 22.61 -23.44 23.21
CA GLY A 52 22.57 -22.93 21.86
C GLY A 52 23.40 -21.65 21.82
N THR A 53 24.54 -21.73 21.15
CA THR A 53 25.35 -20.59 20.70
C THR A 53 24.42 -19.44 20.30
N ALA A 54 24.41 -18.38 21.10
CA ALA A 54 23.74 -17.14 20.74
C ALA A 54 24.45 -16.59 19.51
N SER A 55 23.91 -16.89 18.32
CA SER A 55 24.13 -16.06 17.14
C SER A 55 23.66 -14.66 17.53
N ARG A 56 24.61 -13.83 17.95
CA ARG A 56 24.43 -12.39 17.97
C ARG A 56 24.21 -12.01 16.51
N THR A 57 22.96 -11.97 16.10
CA THR A 57 22.55 -11.12 14.99
C THR A 57 22.84 -9.72 15.46
N THR A 58 24.01 -9.21 15.08
CA THR A 58 24.33 -7.79 15.15
C THR A 58 23.32 -7.11 14.23
N ALA A 59 22.16 -6.74 14.76
CA ALA A 59 21.27 -5.82 14.09
C ALA A 59 22.07 -4.54 13.92
N SER A 60 22.47 -4.25 12.69
CA SER A 60 23.08 -2.96 12.37
C SER A 60 22.10 -1.89 12.84
N PRO A 61 22.51 -0.92 13.67
CA PRO A 61 21.60 0.12 14.11
C PRO A 61 21.10 0.88 12.86
N SER A 62 19.78 0.88 12.66
CA SER A 62 19.14 1.78 11.70
C SER A 62 19.56 3.19 12.07
N SER A 63 20.17 3.90 11.13
CA SER A 63 20.74 5.24 11.39
C SER A 63 19.67 6.32 11.29
N THR A 64 18.47 5.96 10.82
CA THR A 64 17.35 6.87 10.68
C THR A 64 16.58 7.00 12.00
N PRO A 65 16.34 8.22 12.50
CA PRO A 65 15.40 8.46 13.59
C PRO A 65 14.06 7.77 13.30
N ASP A 66 13.32 7.37 14.32
CA ASP A 66 11.97 6.82 14.13
C ASP A 66 11.08 7.90 13.48
N ARG A 67 10.97 7.86 12.15
CA ARG A 67 10.22 8.80 11.32
C ARG A 67 8.99 8.10 10.76
N ASP A 68 7.93 8.86 10.54
CA ASP A 68 6.77 8.35 9.81
C ASP A 68 6.88 8.62 8.31
N ALA A 69 6.08 7.92 7.51
CA ALA A 69 6.10 8.06 6.06
C ALA A 69 5.83 9.50 5.60
N GLU A 70 5.05 10.28 6.38
CA GLU A 70 4.75 11.68 6.10
C GLU A 70 5.98 12.59 6.26
N ASP A 71 6.88 12.29 7.21
CA ASP A 71 8.09 13.09 7.51
C ASP A 71 9.19 12.94 6.45
N VAL A 72 9.03 11.97 5.55
CA VAL A 72 10.02 11.59 4.55
C VAL A 72 9.46 11.73 3.13
N LEU A 73 8.22 12.21 3.00
CA LEU A 73 7.63 12.54 1.71
C LEU A 73 8.43 13.67 1.04
N PRO A 74 8.61 13.67 -0.30
CA PRO A 74 9.31 14.76 -0.98
C PRO A 74 8.76 16.14 -0.65
N GLU A 75 9.63 17.08 -0.31
CA GLU A 75 9.21 18.45 -0.01
C GLU A 75 8.72 19.18 -1.29
N PRO A 76 7.83 20.18 -1.24
CA PRO A 76 7.52 21.08 -2.36
C PRO A 76 8.60 22.17 -2.54
N GLY A 77 8.71 22.79 -3.72
CA GLY A 77 9.79 23.74 -4.09
C GLY A 77 10.50 23.42 -5.41
N SER A 78 11.42 24.28 -5.86
CA SER A 78 12.21 24.08 -7.10
C SER A 78 11.37 23.70 -8.34
N GLY A 79 10.17 24.27 -8.46
CA GLY A 79 9.22 23.97 -9.55
C GLY A 79 8.25 22.82 -9.26
N TRP A 80 8.31 22.19 -8.09
CA TRP A 80 7.34 21.18 -7.65
C TRP A 80 6.32 21.79 -6.70
N THR A 81 5.05 21.74 -7.07
CA THR A 81 3.94 22.14 -6.20
C THR A 81 3.29 20.88 -5.63
N LEU A 82 3.28 20.71 -4.31
CA LEU A 82 2.48 19.67 -3.66
C LEU A 82 1.01 20.12 -3.67
N THR A 83 0.16 19.37 -4.34
CA THR A 83 -1.26 19.71 -4.57
C THR A 83 -2.19 18.96 -3.63
N GLU A 84 -1.83 17.74 -3.22
CA GLU A 84 -2.62 16.92 -2.31
C GLU A 84 -1.71 15.95 -1.54
N THR A 85 -2.03 15.70 -0.27
CA THR A 85 -1.42 14.63 0.54
C THR A 85 -2.52 13.74 1.10
N ARG A 86 -2.34 12.42 1.04
CA ARG A 86 -3.30 11.45 1.58
C ARG A 86 -2.58 10.33 2.31
N THR A 87 -2.98 10.07 3.56
CA THR A 87 -2.59 8.86 4.28
C THR A 87 -3.25 7.63 3.65
N MET A 88 -2.51 6.53 3.58
CA MET A 88 -2.97 5.26 3.02
C MET A 88 -3.32 4.25 4.12
N ALA A 89 -4.21 3.31 3.80
CA ALA A 89 -4.41 2.11 4.60
C ALA A 89 -3.20 1.14 4.47
N ALA A 90 -2.05 1.56 4.97
CA ALA A 90 -0.73 0.94 4.77
C ALA A 90 -0.65 -0.50 5.29
N ARG A 91 -1.39 -0.84 6.35
CA ARG A 91 -1.40 -2.19 6.94
C ARG A 91 -1.87 -3.27 5.96
N MET A 92 -2.87 -2.96 5.12
CA MET A 92 -3.32 -3.86 4.03
C MET A 92 -2.22 -4.10 2.99
N LEU A 93 -1.29 -3.15 2.88
CA LEU A 93 -0.13 -3.21 2.00
C LEU A 93 1.11 -3.75 2.71
N GLY A 94 1.01 -4.26 3.94
CA GLY A 94 2.16 -4.76 4.72
C GLY A 94 3.14 -3.67 5.15
N ALA A 95 2.64 -2.45 5.38
CA ALA A 95 3.40 -1.30 5.84
C ALA A 95 2.80 -0.72 7.13
N GLU A 96 3.63 -0.09 7.96
CA GLU A 96 3.22 0.48 9.24
C GLU A 96 2.43 1.77 9.04
N THR A 97 3.03 2.70 8.31
CA THR A 97 2.42 3.94 7.83
C THR A 97 2.66 4.08 6.34
N GLY A 98 1.83 4.90 5.69
CA GLY A 98 1.93 5.11 4.25
C GLY A 98 1.26 6.40 3.85
N VAL A 99 1.88 7.12 2.92
CA VAL A 99 1.40 8.41 2.44
C VAL A 99 1.57 8.51 0.93
N VAL A 100 0.64 9.22 0.29
CA VAL A 100 0.70 9.64 -1.11
C VAL A 100 0.81 11.15 -1.15
N GLY A 101 1.74 11.67 -1.95
CA GLY A 101 1.79 13.07 -2.36
C GLY A 101 1.51 13.20 -3.85
N GLU A 102 0.64 14.14 -4.23
CA GLU A 102 0.39 14.52 -5.63
C GLU A 102 1.09 15.84 -5.93
N TYR A 103 1.97 15.85 -6.93
CA TYR A 103 2.81 16.99 -7.29
C TYR A 103 2.49 17.48 -8.70
N GLU A 104 2.64 18.77 -8.92
CA GLU A 104 2.50 19.40 -10.23
C GLU A 104 3.74 20.25 -10.56
N ARG A 105 4.22 20.11 -11.81
CA ARG A 105 5.30 20.91 -12.39
C ARG A 105 4.75 22.16 -13.08
N PRO A 106 5.57 23.17 -13.42
CA PRO A 106 5.09 24.40 -14.04
C PRO A 106 4.54 24.19 -15.45
N ASP A 107 4.91 23.09 -16.10
CA ASP A 107 4.38 22.64 -17.40
C ASP A 107 3.01 21.95 -17.28
N GLY A 108 2.45 21.85 -16.07
CA GLY A 108 1.18 21.18 -15.77
C GLY A 108 1.29 19.67 -15.63
N THR A 109 2.49 19.08 -15.77
CA THR A 109 2.67 17.65 -15.60
C THR A 109 2.48 17.26 -14.15
N ARG A 110 1.66 16.23 -13.91
CA ARG A 110 1.39 15.71 -12.58
C ARG A 110 2.17 14.44 -12.28
N PHE A 111 2.70 14.37 -11.08
CA PHE A 111 3.44 13.24 -10.54
C PHE A 111 2.82 12.80 -9.23
N ARG A 112 2.91 11.52 -8.93
CA ARG A 112 2.58 10.96 -7.63
C ARG A 112 3.87 10.46 -7.00
N ALA A 113 4.06 10.73 -5.72
CA ALA A 113 5.03 10.02 -4.88
C ALA A 113 4.29 9.21 -3.82
N VAL A 114 4.76 8.01 -3.54
CA VAL A 114 4.24 7.12 -2.50
C VAL A 114 5.39 6.75 -1.59
N VAL A 115 5.16 6.82 -0.28
CA VAL A 115 6.10 6.32 0.72
C VAL A 115 5.39 5.35 1.64
N LEU A 116 6.01 4.21 1.89
CA LEU A 116 5.58 3.23 2.87
C LEU A 116 6.68 2.99 3.89
N LYS A 117 6.36 3.12 5.17
CA LYS A 117 7.22 2.70 6.27
C LYS A 117 7.09 1.20 6.48
N ARG A 118 8.21 0.53 6.72
CA ARG A 118 8.29 -0.91 6.98
C ARG A 118 7.34 -1.33 8.10
N PHE A 119 6.60 -2.42 7.89
CA PHE A 119 5.96 -3.16 8.98
C PHE A 119 6.84 -4.35 9.38
N PRO A 120 6.89 -4.74 10.67
CA PRO A 120 7.67 -5.91 11.09
C PRO A 120 7.33 -7.16 10.26
N ARG A 121 8.36 -7.86 9.76
CA ARG A 121 8.29 -9.02 8.85
C ARG A 121 7.98 -8.73 7.38
N HIS A 122 7.84 -7.46 6.99
CA HIS A 122 7.79 -7.06 5.58
C HIS A 122 9.07 -6.33 5.19
N ASP A 123 9.55 -6.60 3.99
CA ASP A 123 10.78 -6.03 3.45
C ASP A 123 10.44 -4.87 2.49
N PRO A 124 10.94 -3.65 2.73
CA PRO A 124 10.79 -2.52 1.81
C PRO A 124 11.30 -2.80 0.39
N THR A 125 12.36 -3.60 0.25
CA THR A 125 12.94 -3.96 -1.05
C THR A 125 11.91 -4.67 -1.93
N ARG A 126 11.24 -5.70 -1.37
CA ARG A 126 10.17 -6.41 -2.06
C ARG A 126 8.98 -5.53 -2.45
N LYS A 127 8.75 -4.42 -1.73
CA LYS A 127 7.69 -3.46 -2.08
C LYS A 127 8.12 -2.59 -3.26
N ALA A 128 9.34 -2.08 -3.23
CA ALA A 128 9.91 -1.34 -4.34
C ALA A 128 9.98 -2.21 -5.62
N GLU A 129 10.40 -3.47 -5.52
CA GLU A 129 10.39 -4.44 -6.64
C GLU A 129 8.99 -4.58 -7.25
N ARG A 130 7.97 -4.77 -6.40
CA ARG A 130 6.58 -4.88 -6.85
C ARG A 130 6.13 -3.62 -7.59
N TRP A 131 6.52 -2.44 -7.13
CA TRP A 131 6.19 -1.17 -7.79
C TRP A 131 6.91 -1.01 -9.13
N ALA A 132 8.18 -1.35 -9.20
CA ALA A 132 8.92 -1.39 -10.46
C ALA A 132 8.21 -2.31 -11.46
N CYS A 133 7.77 -3.50 -11.03
CA CYS A 133 7.11 -4.47 -11.90
C CYS A 133 5.71 -4.05 -12.39
N ILE A 134 5.00 -3.16 -11.67
CA ILE A 134 3.72 -2.60 -12.12
C ILE A 134 3.89 -1.29 -12.91
N GLY A 135 5.13 -0.91 -13.22
CA GLY A 135 5.44 0.19 -14.13
C GLY A 135 5.46 1.57 -13.48
N TRP A 136 5.82 1.67 -12.20
CA TRP A 136 6.24 2.95 -11.63
C TRP A 136 7.54 3.41 -12.29
N ASP A 137 7.68 4.72 -12.55
CA ASP A 137 8.87 5.26 -13.23
C ASP A 137 10.15 4.99 -12.44
N VAL A 138 10.08 5.16 -11.12
CA VAL A 138 11.18 4.95 -10.18
C VAL A 138 10.63 4.33 -8.91
N ALA A 139 11.29 3.27 -8.42
CA ALA A 139 11.03 2.66 -7.12
C ALA A 139 12.35 2.48 -6.37
N VAL A 140 12.38 2.87 -5.10
CA VAL A 140 13.59 2.89 -4.26
C VAL A 140 13.27 2.25 -2.91
N ALA A 141 14.18 1.44 -2.40
CA ALA A 141 14.10 0.93 -1.03
C ALA A 141 15.30 1.44 -0.22
N ASP A 142 15.06 2.31 0.75
CA ASP A 142 16.12 2.86 1.61
C ASP A 142 15.77 2.62 3.07
N GLU A 143 16.63 1.89 3.77
CA GLU A 143 16.49 1.51 5.18
C GLU A 143 15.11 0.92 5.50
N ASP A 144 14.29 1.68 6.23
CA ASP A 144 12.96 1.28 6.70
C ASP A 144 11.83 1.72 5.75
N PHE A 145 12.14 2.27 4.57
CA PHE A 145 11.14 2.88 3.69
C PHE A 145 11.21 2.35 2.26
N ALA A 146 10.03 2.19 1.66
CA ALA A 146 9.87 2.00 0.24
C ALA A 146 9.27 3.28 -0.36
N PHE A 147 9.91 3.79 -1.41
CA PHE A 147 9.48 4.96 -2.16
C PHE A 147 9.13 4.56 -3.59
N ALA A 148 8.16 5.24 -4.18
CA ALA A 148 7.95 5.23 -5.62
C ALA A 148 7.49 6.59 -6.11
N ALA A 149 7.90 6.97 -7.32
CA ALA A 149 7.42 8.17 -7.98
C ALA A 149 7.14 7.91 -9.46
N GLY A 150 6.12 8.57 -9.99
CA GLY A 150 5.81 8.51 -11.42
C GLY A 150 4.65 9.40 -11.85
N THR A 151 4.48 9.56 -13.16
CA THR A 151 3.35 10.30 -13.75
C THR A 151 2.09 9.45 -13.95
N GLY A 152 2.29 8.14 -13.93
CA GLY A 152 1.28 7.11 -14.15
C GLY A 152 1.95 5.74 -14.03
N THR A 153 1.15 4.68 -14.20
CA THR A 153 1.67 3.31 -14.36
C THR A 153 1.26 2.81 -15.75
N GLU A 154 1.98 1.85 -16.31
CA GLU A 154 1.49 1.14 -17.50
C GLU A 154 0.14 0.48 -17.17
N GLN A 155 -0.91 0.78 -17.94
CA GLN A 155 -2.18 0.05 -17.80
C GLN A 155 -1.95 -1.40 -18.24
N ARG A 156 -1.93 -2.32 -17.28
CA ARG A 156 -1.94 -3.77 -17.51
C ARG A 156 -3.29 -4.32 -17.06
N ASP A 157 -3.79 -5.36 -17.73
CA ASP A 157 -5.10 -5.99 -17.49
C ASP A 157 -5.21 -6.76 -16.15
N TYR A 158 -4.42 -6.40 -15.13
CA TYR A 158 -4.47 -7.04 -13.82
C TYR A 158 -5.66 -6.52 -13.01
N THR A 159 -6.58 -7.42 -12.67
CA THR A 159 -7.63 -7.18 -11.66
C THR A 159 -6.96 -6.86 -10.31
N PRO A 160 -7.20 -5.68 -9.71
CA PRO A 160 -6.43 -5.28 -8.55
C PRO A 160 -7.07 -5.78 -7.26
N GLU A 161 -6.28 -6.48 -6.44
CA GLU A 161 -6.51 -6.57 -5.00
C GLU A 161 -5.36 -5.87 -4.24
N THR A 162 -5.15 -4.58 -4.51
CA THR A 162 -4.28 -3.67 -3.73
C THR A 162 -2.78 -3.71 -4.07
N PRO A 163 -2.39 -2.96 -5.11
CA PRO A 163 -1.30 -1.98 -5.05
C PRO A 163 -1.82 -0.57 -5.45
N PRO A 164 -1.14 0.55 -5.10
CA PRO A 164 -1.50 1.85 -5.65
C PRO A 164 -1.05 1.92 -7.12
N TYR A 165 -1.82 1.36 -8.04
CA TYR A 165 -1.68 1.75 -9.44
C TYR A 165 -2.21 3.18 -9.60
N MET A 166 -1.70 3.90 -10.59
CA MET A 166 -2.23 5.20 -10.94
C MET A 166 -3.31 5.01 -12.02
N ASP A 167 -4.44 5.70 -11.91
CA ASP A 167 -5.50 5.70 -12.94
C ASP A 167 -5.07 6.42 -14.23
N ARG A 168 -3.79 6.82 -14.33
CA ARG A 168 -3.19 7.56 -15.44
C ARG A 168 -2.12 6.72 -16.10
N THR A 169 -2.06 6.77 -17.42
CA THR A 169 -0.98 6.21 -18.21
C THR A 169 0.31 6.99 -17.96
N ALA A 170 1.43 6.28 -17.79
CA ALA A 170 2.74 6.88 -17.65
C ALA A 170 3.11 7.73 -18.89
N ILE A 171 3.71 8.90 -18.65
CA ILE A 171 4.27 9.75 -19.70
C ILE A 171 5.70 9.25 -20.01
N PRO A 172 6.01 8.80 -21.24
CA PRO A 172 7.35 8.31 -21.55
C PRO A 172 8.45 9.34 -21.26
N GLY A 173 9.58 8.88 -20.72
CA GLY A 173 10.72 9.73 -20.40
C GLY A 173 10.55 10.61 -19.15
N SER A 174 9.62 10.27 -18.24
CA SER A 174 9.48 10.97 -16.95
C SER A 174 10.41 10.47 -15.84
N ALA A 175 11.14 9.36 -16.02
CA ALA A 175 11.97 8.74 -14.98
C ALA A 175 12.94 9.70 -14.31
N ASP A 176 13.70 10.50 -15.06
CA ASP A 176 14.65 11.47 -14.47
C ASP A 176 13.95 12.55 -13.64
N ARG A 177 12.73 12.95 -14.03
CA ARG A 177 11.91 13.87 -13.23
C ARG A 177 11.33 13.20 -12.00
N SER A 178 11.02 11.91 -12.07
CA SER A 178 10.60 11.11 -10.91
C SER A 178 11.76 10.92 -9.92
N ARG A 179 13.01 10.73 -10.39
CA ARG A 179 14.22 10.75 -9.55
C ARG A 179 14.44 12.11 -8.91
N ASP A 180 14.35 13.19 -9.71
CA ASP A 180 14.46 14.57 -9.21
C ASP A 180 13.44 14.86 -8.10
N LEU A 181 12.19 14.38 -8.25
CA LEU A 181 11.18 14.49 -7.21
C LEU A 181 11.57 13.72 -5.95
N LEU A 182 11.95 12.45 -6.06
CA LEU A 182 12.32 11.62 -4.89
C LEU A 182 13.54 12.18 -4.14
N ALA A 183 14.51 12.79 -4.84
CA ALA A 183 15.69 13.40 -4.24
C ALA A 183 15.38 14.61 -3.35
N ARG A 184 14.11 15.04 -3.31
CA ARG A 184 13.62 16.09 -2.41
C ARG A 184 13.06 15.53 -1.11
N SER A 185 13.07 14.21 -0.93
CA SER A 185 12.83 13.58 0.37
C SER A 185 13.98 13.94 1.33
N PRO A 186 13.68 14.22 2.61
CA PRO A 186 14.71 14.38 3.63
C PRO A 186 15.66 13.18 3.82
N LEU A 187 15.31 11.99 3.31
CA LEU A 187 16.11 10.76 3.42
C LEU A 187 16.86 10.36 2.14
N LEU A 188 16.44 10.87 0.99
CA LEU A 188 16.98 10.45 -0.30
C LEU A 188 17.81 11.56 -0.92
N SER A 189 19.10 11.29 -1.12
CA SER A 189 19.93 12.04 -2.07
C SER A 189 19.89 11.37 -3.44
N ALA A 190 20.40 12.04 -4.48
CA ALA A 190 20.55 11.44 -5.79
C ALA A 190 21.40 10.16 -5.75
N GLU A 191 22.50 10.16 -5.00
CA GLU A 191 23.37 8.99 -4.85
C GLU A 191 22.66 7.84 -4.12
N ARG A 192 21.82 8.15 -3.13
CA ARG A 192 21.02 7.12 -2.44
C ARG A 192 19.95 6.55 -3.35
N ILE A 193 19.36 7.34 -4.24
CA ILE A 193 18.43 6.84 -5.25
C ILE A 193 19.16 5.90 -6.20
N ASP A 194 20.29 6.33 -6.78
CA ASP A 194 21.04 5.51 -7.73
C ASP A 194 21.52 4.19 -7.12
N ALA A 195 21.93 4.20 -5.85
CA ALA A 195 22.42 3.01 -5.16
C ALA A 195 21.31 2.02 -4.75
N ASN A 196 20.08 2.51 -4.56
CA ASN A 196 18.98 1.74 -3.98
C ASN A 196 17.74 1.66 -4.89
N GLU A 197 17.84 2.15 -6.12
CA GLU A 197 16.79 2.00 -7.12
C GLU A 197 16.63 0.53 -7.46
N VAL A 198 15.38 0.08 -7.47
CA VAL A 198 15.02 -1.30 -7.69
C VAL A 198 14.36 -1.42 -9.05
N THR A 199 14.84 -2.35 -9.85
CA THR A 199 14.25 -2.70 -11.15
C THR A 199 13.45 -3.99 -11.06
N CYS A 200 12.48 -4.18 -11.95
CA CYS A 200 11.79 -5.45 -12.07
C CYS A 200 12.74 -6.51 -12.68
N GLU A 201 13.20 -7.47 -11.89
CA GLU A 201 13.92 -8.63 -12.41
C GLU A 201 12.94 -9.58 -13.12
N SER A 202 13.33 -10.07 -14.30
CA SER A 202 12.50 -10.91 -15.19
C SER A 202 12.55 -12.39 -14.81
#